data_AF-A0A811QY40-F1
#
_entry.id   AF-A0A811QY40-F1
#
_cell.length_a   1.000
_cell.length_b   1.000
_cell.length_c   1.000
_cell.angle_alpha   90.00
_cell.angle_beta   90.00
_cell.angle_gamma   90.00
#
_symmetry.space_group_name_H-M   'P 1'
#
loop_
_entity.id
_entity.type
_entity.pdbx_description
1 polymer ?
#
loop_
_entity_poly.entity_id
_entity_poly.type
_entity_poly.pdbx_seq_one_letter_code
_entity_poly.pdbx_strand_id
1 'polypeptide(L)' 'MNGTIHVVVGGGGSHLSNFTIQVPAWSVYREMNYGFVKLTAFNYSSLLYEYKRSSDGKVYDSFTMHREYRDVLACVKGS' A
#
# COMPACT_ATOMS: atom_id res chain seq x y z
N MET A 1 -10.66 11.54 -1.59
CA MET A 1 -10.38 10.09 -1.61
C MET A 1 -10.98 9.51 -0.34
N ASN A 2 -12.13 8.84 -0.44
CA ASN A 2 -12.92 8.44 0.74
C ASN A 2 -13.16 6.93 0.72
N GLY A 3 -12.09 6.15 0.89
CA GLY A 3 -12.15 4.69 0.85
C GLY A 3 -10.88 4.07 1.43
N THR A 4 -10.94 2.77 1.65
CA THR A 4 -9.83 1.98 2.20
C THR A 4 -8.83 1.64 1.10
N ILE A 5 -7.54 1.81 1.39
CA ILE A 5 -6.46 1.33 0.51
C ILE A 5 -6.23 -0.15 0.82
N HIS A 6 -6.30 -0.99 -0.21
CA HIS A 6 -6.01 -2.42 -0.10
C HIS A 6 -4.64 -2.71 -0.71
N VAL A 7 -3.80 -3.40 0.05
CA VAL A 7 -2.43 -3.76 -0.36
C VAL A 7 -2.27 -5.28 -0.24
N VAL A 8 -1.72 -5.90 -1.29
CA VAL A 8 -1.33 -7.32 -1.28
C VAL A 8 0.18 -7.42 -1.14
N VAL A 9 0.64 -8.02 -0.04
CA VAL A 9 2.06 -8.23 0.30
C VAL A 9 2.31 -9.70 0.68
N GLY A 10 1.90 -10.59 -0.22
CA GLY A 10 2.06 -12.05 -0.05
C GLY A 10 3.40 -12.61 -0.55
N GLY A 11 4.22 -11.79 -1.22
CA GLY A 11 5.49 -12.18 -1.84
C GLY A 11 6.66 -12.35 -0.85
N GLY A 12 6.45 -13.00 0.29
CA GLY A 12 7.46 -13.13 1.34
C GLY A 12 8.58 -14.15 1.06
N GLY A 13 8.39 -15.08 0.11
CA GLY A 13 9.40 -16.09 -0.21
C GLY A 13 8.90 -17.41 -0.81
N SER A 14 7.58 -17.64 -0.88
CA SER A 14 7.00 -18.82 -1.54
C SER A 14 6.74 -18.58 -3.04
N HIS A 15 6.41 -19.63 -3.79
CA HIS A 15 6.14 -19.55 -5.23
C HIS A 15 5.26 -18.35 -5.62
N LEU A 16 5.77 -17.53 -6.53
CA LEU A 16 5.05 -16.36 -7.04
C LEU A 16 3.88 -16.79 -7.94
N SER A 17 2.77 -16.06 -7.84
CA SER A 17 1.57 -16.28 -8.64
C SER A 17 1.42 -15.18 -9.70
N ASN A 18 1.07 -15.57 -10.92
CA ASN A 18 0.89 -14.62 -12.02
C ASN A 18 -0.37 -13.76 -11.83
N PHE A 19 -0.29 -12.49 -12.24
CA PHE A 19 -1.46 -11.63 -12.36
C PHE A 19 -2.32 -12.01 -13.56
N THR A 20 -3.59 -11.62 -13.52
CA THR A 20 -4.46 -11.65 -14.70
C THR A 20 -3.97 -10.64 -15.76
N ILE A 21 -4.23 -10.95 -17.04
CA ILE A 21 -3.89 -10.07 -18.17
C ILE A 21 -4.58 -8.71 -18.01
N GLN A 22 -5.87 -8.73 -17.68
CA GLN A 22 -6.64 -7.51 -17.45
C GLN A 22 -6.20 -6.81 -16.17
N VAL A 23 -5.88 -5.52 -16.29
CA VAL A 23 -5.63 -4.62 -15.17
C VAL A 23 -6.96 -3.98 -14.79
N PRO A 24 -7.44 -4.16 -13.55
CA PRO A 24 -8.59 -3.39 -13.11
C PRO A 24 -8.17 -1.94 -12.82
N ALA A 25 -9.07 -0.98 -13.05
CA ALA A 25 -8.77 0.45 -12.92
C ALA A 25 -8.35 0.89 -11.50
N TRP A 26 -8.67 0.09 -10.47
CA TRP A 26 -8.29 0.34 -9.08
C TRP A 26 -6.90 -0.19 -8.70
N SER A 27 -6.26 -1.00 -9.56
CA SER A 27 -4.91 -1.53 -9.29
C SER A 27 -3.87 -0.50 -9.72
N VAL A 28 -3.35 0.25 -8.75
CA VAL A 28 -2.39 1.34 -8.97
C VAL A 28 -0.98 0.82 -9.21
N TYR A 29 -0.53 -0.12 -8.37
CA TYR A 29 0.78 -0.76 -8.46
C TYR A 29 0.65 -2.28 -8.37
N ARG A 30 1.48 -3.01 -9.12
CA ARG A 30 1.56 -4.47 -9.06
C ARG A 30 2.93 -4.93 -9.56
N GLU A 31 3.48 -5.91 -8.87
CA GLU A 31 4.79 -6.44 -9.19
C GLU A 31 4.85 -7.92 -8.81
N MET A 32 5.49 -8.72 -9.67
CA MET A 32 5.72 -10.14 -9.41
C MET A 32 7.16 -10.34 -8.92
N ASN A 33 7.40 -9.97 -7.66
CA ASN A 33 8.69 -10.17 -7.01
C ASN A 33 8.51 -10.47 -5.53
N TYR A 34 9.62 -10.87 -4.90
CA TYR A 34 9.70 -11.02 -3.46
C TYR A 34 9.92 -9.66 -2.80
N GLY A 35 9.18 -9.38 -1.74
CA GLY A 35 9.24 -8.12 -1.04
C GLY A 35 8.42 -8.09 0.23
N PHE A 36 8.53 -6.97 0.93
CA PHE A 36 7.81 -6.70 2.17
C PHE A 36 7.43 -5.22 2.26
N VAL A 37 6.47 -4.93 3.12
CA VAL A 37 6.02 -3.56 3.39
C VAL A 37 6.60 -3.08 4.71
N LYS A 38 7.01 -1.81 4.72
CA LYS A 38 7.37 -1.07 5.92
C LYS A 38 6.42 0.12 6.07
N LEU A 39 5.81 0.22 7.25
CA LEU A 39 4.98 1.36 7.65
C LEU A 39 5.75 2.21 8.66
N THR A 40 5.84 3.52 8.40
CA THR A 40 6.51 4.47 9.29
C THR A 40 5.54 5.57 9.67
N ALA A 41 5.04 5.56 10.92
CA ALA A 41 4.26 6.66 11.47
C ALA A 41 5.22 7.72 12.00
N PHE A 42 5.32 8.86 11.31
CA PHE A 42 6.20 9.96 11.74
C PHE A 42 5.58 10.75 12.90
N ASN A 43 4.26 10.92 12.88
CA ASN A 43 3.48 11.60 13.89
C ASN A 43 2.02 11.16 13.81
N TYR A 44 1.14 11.76 14.62
CA TYR A 44 -0.28 11.43 14.67
C TYR A 44 -1.06 11.75 13.38
N SER A 45 -0.49 12.54 12.48
CA SER A 45 -1.13 12.94 11.23
C SER A 45 -0.47 12.41 9.96
N SER A 46 0.70 11.77 10.06
CA SER A 46 1.53 11.40 8.92
C SER A 46 2.03 9.96 9.01
N LEU A 47 1.61 9.15 8.04
CA LEU A 47 2.03 7.77 7.87
C LEU A 47 2.66 7.58 6.48
N LEU A 48 3.85 6.99 6.45
CA LEU A 48 4.51 6.58 5.21
C LEU A 48 4.41 5.08 5.03
N TYR A 49 4.00 4.69 3.83
CA TYR A 49 4.05 3.33 3.33
C TYR A 49 5.21 3.19 2.35
N GLU A 50 6.00 2.12 2.50
CA GLU A 50 7.06 1.74 1.58
C GLU A 50 6.98 0.23 1.28
N TYR A 51 6.86 -0.14 0.01
CA TYR A 51 7.10 -1.50 -0.45
C TYR A 51 8.54 -1.64 -0.92
N LYS A 52 9.23 -2.67 -0.40
CA LYS A 52 10.63 -2.93 -0.64
C LYS A 52 10.84 -4.32 -1.23
N ARG A 53 11.65 -4.43 -2.27
CA ARG A 53 12.03 -5.75 -2.80
C ARG A 53 13.04 -6.42 -1.87
N SER A 54 12.88 -7.71 -1.67
CA SER A 54 13.77 -8.51 -0.84
C SER A 54 15.15 -8.72 -1.47
N SER A 55 15.26 -8.57 -2.80
CA SER A 55 16.52 -8.78 -3.54
C SER A 55 17.58 -7.72 -3.28
N ASP A 56 17.18 -6.46 -3.10
CA ASP A 56 18.09 -5.32 -2.95
C ASP A 56 17.73 -4.38 -1.79
N GLY A 57 16.58 -4.59 -1.14
CA GLY A 57 16.11 -3.74 -0.06
C GLY A 57 15.81 -2.31 -0.49
N LYS A 58 15.60 -2.04 -1.78
CA LYS A 58 15.21 -0.72 -2.29
C LYS A 58 13.69 -0.56 -2.30
N VAL A 59 13.24 0.68 -2.28
CA VAL A 59 11.81 1.04 -2.33
C VAL A 59 11.36 1.07 -3.80
N TYR A 60 10.25 0.40 -4.10
CA TYR A 60 9.70 0.31 -5.46
C TYR A 60 8.29 0.88 -5.58
N ASP A 61 7.54 0.92 -4.47
CA ASP A 61 6.27 1.66 -4.37
C ASP A 61 6.20 2.34 -3.00
N SER A 62 5.60 3.53 -2.97
CA SER A 62 5.48 4.33 -1.76
C SER A 62 4.34 5.33 -1.86
N PHE A 63 3.66 5.55 -0.73
CA PHE A 63 2.72 6.66 -0.60
C PHE A 63 2.71 7.18 0.82
N THR A 64 2.35 8.46 0.96
CA THR A 64 2.20 9.10 2.26
C THR A 64 0.74 9.44 2.49
N MET A 65 0.25 9.11 3.68
CA MET A 65 -1.05 9.52 4.16
C MET A 65 -0.89 10.67 5.14
N HIS A 66 -1.51 11.80 4.82
CA HIS A 66 -1.66 12.92 5.72
C HIS A 66 -3.13 13.06 6.10
N ARG A 67 -3.45 12.94 7.39
CA ARG A 67 -4.81 13.09 7.94
C ARG A 67 -4.76 13.67 9.34
N GLU A 68 -5.57 14.68 9.61
CA GLU A 68 -5.79 15.14 10.97
C GLU A 68 -6.93 14.37 11.64
N TYR A 69 -7.04 14.48 12.96
CA TYR A 69 -8.11 13.83 13.72
C TYR A 69 -9.52 14.22 13.22
N ARG A 70 -9.69 15.47 12.77
CA ARG A 70 -10.95 15.95 12.19
C ARG A 70 -11.32 15.22 10.89
N ASP A 71 -10.34 14.85 10.08
CA ASP A 71 -10.56 14.10 8.82
C ASP A 71 -10.98 12.65 9.08
N VAL A 72 -10.61 12.11 10.24
CA VAL A 72 -11.05 10.77 10.69
C VAL A 72 -12.52 10.80 11.11
N LEU A 73 -12.96 11.88 11.75
CA LEU A 73 -14.34 12.05 12.21
C LEU A 73 -15.31 12.51 11.09
N ALA A 74 -14.78 13.02 9.98
CA ALA A 74 -15.59 13.49 8.87
C ALA A 74 -16.43 12.34 8.26
N CYS A 75 -17.69 12.63 7.96
CA CYS A 75 -18.60 11.69 7.31
C CYS A 75 -18.07 11.26 5.94
N VAL A 76 -18.19 9.96 5.64
CA VAL A 76 -17.82 9.37 4.34
C VAL A 76 -18.99 8.54 3.82
N LYS A 77 -19.06 8.33 2.50
CA LYS A 77 -20.17 7.53 1.93
C LYS A 77 -20.17 6.13 2.57
N GLY A 78 -21.25 5.80 3.27
CA GLY A 78 -21.45 4.52 3.95
C GLY A 78 -21.28 4.55 5.48
N SER A 79 -20.98 5.71 6.08
CA SER A 79 -21.15 5.95 7.53
C SER A 79 -22.57 6.36 7.89
#